data_AF-A0A3C0R470-F1
#
_entry.id   AF-A0A3C0R470-F1
#
_cell.length_a   1.000
_cell.length_b   1.000
_cell.length_c   1.000
_cell.angle_alpha   90.00
_cell.angle_beta   90.00
_cell.angle_gamma   90.00
#
_symmetry.space_group_name_H-M   'P 1'
#
loop_
_entity.id
_entity.type
_entity.pdbx_description
1 polymer ?
#
loop_
_entity_poly.entity_id
_entity_poly.type
_entity_poly.pdbx_seq_one_letter_code
_entity_poly.pdbx_strand_id
1 'polypeptide(L)'
;KMAERLAEQPDQMVQAMAQSELGLSEHSFPSPWKSSASAAISTAIGAFIPIIPFFFMSGIRAVVAAFVISIVAHFLVGAVKSLITLRSWWASGLEMTFVGVIEAAVTYGLGLAFGAIS
;
A
#
# COMPACT_ATOMS: atom_id res chain seq x y z
N LYS A 1 26.56 -32.87 17.03
CA LYS A 1 25.73 -33.88 16.34
C LYS A 1 24.77 -33.29 15.29
N MET A 2 23.79 -32.42 15.60
CA MET A 2 23.00 -31.71 14.56
C MET A 2 23.85 -30.68 13.79
N ALA A 3 24.69 -29.91 14.49
CA ALA A 3 25.59 -28.93 13.88
C ALA A 3 26.68 -29.55 12.97
N GLU A 4 27.19 -30.76 13.30
CA GLU A 4 28.18 -31.45 12.46
C GLU A 4 27.56 -32.02 11.18
N ARG A 5 26.29 -32.45 11.21
CA ARG A 5 25.57 -32.96 10.03
C ARG A 5 25.22 -31.86 9.02
N LEU A 6 25.02 -30.62 9.50
CA LEU A 6 24.81 -29.44 8.65
C LEU A 6 26.12 -28.94 8.02
N ALA A 7 27.27 -29.14 8.69
CA ALA A 7 28.58 -28.79 8.15
C ALA A 7 28.99 -29.66 6.93
N GLU A 8 28.43 -30.86 6.79
CA GLU A 8 28.60 -31.73 5.61
C GLU A 8 27.83 -31.23 4.37
N GLN A 9 26.89 -30.28 4.54
CA GLN A 9 26.02 -29.76 3.48
C GLN A 9 26.04 -28.22 3.50
N PRO A 10 27.11 -27.60 2.94
CA PRO A 10 27.32 -26.16 3.01
C PRO A 10 26.14 -25.34 2.46
N ASP A 11 25.45 -25.82 1.43
CA ASP A 11 24.26 -25.16 0.89
C ASP A 11 23.10 -25.09 1.90
N GLN A 12 22.87 -26.15 2.68
CA GLN A 12 21.84 -26.16 3.72
C GLN A 12 22.24 -25.30 4.92
N MET A 13 23.53 -25.22 5.24
CA MET A 13 24.01 -24.33 6.30
C MET A 13 23.89 -22.86 5.89
N VAL A 14 24.15 -22.51 4.62
CA VAL A 14 23.92 -21.16 4.09
C VAL A 14 22.44 -20.81 4.08
N GLN A 15 21.55 -21.72 3.68
CA GLN A 15 20.10 -21.51 3.76
C GLN A 15 19.61 -21.34 5.20
N ALA A 16 20.12 -22.14 6.14
CA ALA A 16 19.77 -22.04 7.56
C ALA A 16 20.24 -20.71 8.18
N MET A 17 21.45 -20.24 7.81
CA MET A 17 21.95 -18.93 8.23
C MET A 17 21.19 -17.77 7.56
N ALA A 18 20.85 -17.88 6.28
CA ALA A 18 20.01 -16.89 5.61
C ALA A 18 18.61 -16.82 6.22
N GLN A 19 18.04 -17.94 6.66
CA GLN A 19 16.78 -17.96 7.40
C GLN A 19 16.91 -17.30 8.77
N SER A 20 17.99 -17.55 9.52
CA SER A 20 18.15 -17.02 10.87
C SER A 20 18.59 -15.55 10.90
N GLU A 21 19.39 -15.10 9.93
CA GLU A 21 19.89 -13.72 9.86
C GLU A 21 18.99 -12.79 9.05
N LEU A 22 18.41 -13.27 7.95
CA LEU A 22 17.59 -12.47 7.04
C LEU A 22 16.08 -12.75 7.19
N GLY A 23 15.70 -13.73 8.02
CA GLY A 23 14.30 -14.14 8.19
C GLY A 23 13.69 -14.80 6.95
N LEU A 24 14.53 -15.20 5.97
CA LEU A 24 14.08 -15.63 4.65
C LEU A 24 13.62 -17.09 4.67
N SER A 25 12.38 -17.37 5.03
CA SER A 25 11.82 -18.71 4.83
C SER A 25 11.68 -18.99 3.33
N GLU A 26 12.44 -19.94 2.81
CA GLU A 26 12.43 -20.38 1.40
C GLU A 26 11.04 -20.89 0.95
N HIS A 27 10.15 -21.15 1.91
CA HIS A 27 8.81 -21.67 1.68
C HIS A 27 7.77 -20.63 1.21
N SER A 28 8.08 -19.33 1.13
CA SER A 28 7.04 -18.31 0.87
C SER A 28 7.51 -17.01 0.21
N PHE A 29 8.48 -17.03 -0.71
CA PHE A 29 8.56 -15.92 -1.66
C PHE A 29 7.35 -16.00 -2.61
N PRO A 30 6.35 -15.11 -2.50
CA PRO A 30 5.23 -15.16 -3.42
C PRO A 30 5.79 -14.83 -4.81
N SER A 31 5.39 -15.61 -5.82
CA SER A 31 5.81 -15.39 -7.21
C SER A 31 5.72 -13.90 -7.53
N PRO A 32 6.81 -13.26 -8.01
CA PRO A 32 6.83 -11.81 -8.27
C PRO A 32 5.65 -11.35 -9.12
N TRP A 33 5.26 -12.17 -10.10
CA TRP A 33 4.11 -11.91 -10.94
C TRP A 33 2.79 -11.92 -10.17
N LYS A 34 2.59 -12.88 -9.26
CA LYS A 34 1.39 -12.94 -8.41
C LYS A 34 1.31 -11.74 -7.48
N SER A 35 2.42 -11.37 -6.85
CA SER A 35 2.49 -10.19 -5.98
C SER A 35 2.13 -8.91 -6.74
N SER A 36 2.78 -8.67 -7.88
CA SER A 36 2.53 -7.48 -8.71
C SER A 36 1.09 -7.44 -9.23
N ALA A 37 0.55 -8.56 -9.71
CA ALA A 37 -0.83 -8.64 -10.18
C ALA A 37 -1.83 -8.36 -9.05
N SER A 38 -1.62 -8.94 -7.86
CA SER A 38 -2.48 -8.71 -6.71
C SER A 38 -2.46 -7.25 -6.25
N ALA A 39 -1.28 -6.63 -6.21
CA ALA A 39 -1.12 -5.23 -5.87
C ALA A 39 -1.79 -4.32 -6.91
N ALA A 40 -1.59 -4.60 -8.21
CA ALA A 40 -2.21 -3.83 -9.28
C ALA A 40 -3.75 -3.88 -9.23
N ILE A 41 -4.32 -5.06 -9.05
CA ILE A 41 -5.78 -5.24 -8.94
C ILE A 41 -6.31 -4.53 -7.69
N SER A 42 -5.64 -4.69 -6.54
CA SER A 42 -6.03 -4.02 -5.30
C SER A 42 -5.99 -2.49 -5.43
N THR A 43 -4.95 -1.96 -6.08
CA THR A 43 -4.81 -0.52 -6.34
C THR A 43 -5.89 -0.03 -7.31
N ALA A 44 -6.16 -0.76 -8.38
CA ALA A 44 -7.19 -0.39 -9.34
C ALA A 44 -8.59 -0.32 -8.69
N ILE A 45 -8.92 -1.30 -7.84
CA ILE A 45 -10.17 -1.32 -7.09
C ILE A 45 -10.22 -0.14 -6.10
N GLY A 46 -9.15 0.09 -5.34
CA GLY A 46 -9.07 1.19 -4.38
C GLY A 46 -9.19 2.56 -5.05
N ALA A 47 -8.54 2.75 -6.19
CA ALA A 47 -8.58 3.98 -6.98
C ALA A 47 -9.98 4.26 -7.57
N PHE A 48 -10.82 3.24 -7.73
CA PHE A 48 -12.16 3.41 -8.24
C PHE A 48 -13.11 4.10 -7.26
N ILE A 49 -12.88 3.94 -5.95
CA ILE A 49 -13.74 4.47 -4.88
C ILE A 49 -14.00 5.98 -5.01
N PRO A 50 -12.98 6.86 -5.09
CA PRO A 50 -13.20 8.29 -5.26
C PRO A 50 -13.71 8.69 -6.65
N ILE A 51 -13.72 7.80 -7.65
CA ILE A 51 -14.25 8.07 -9.00
C ILE A 51 -15.78 7.92 -9.03
N ILE A 52 -16.36 7.10 -8.14
CA ILE A 52 -17.80 6.82 -8.07
C ILE A 52 -18.69 8.08 -8.17
N PRO A 53 -18.42 9.20 -7.46
CA PRO A 53 -19.24 10.41 -7.53
C PRO A 53 -19.34 11.02 -8.94
N PHE A 54 -18.29 10.89 -9.75
CA PHE A 54 -18.27 11.43 -11.11
C PHE A 54 -19.21 10.71 -12.08
N PHE A 55 -19.70 9.51 -11.72
CA PHE A 55 -20.74 8.82 -12.51
C PHE A 55 -22.13 9.45 -12.31
N PHE A 56 -22.37 10.15 -11.20
CA PHE A 56 -23.68 10.66 -10.82
C PHE A 56 -23.73 12.19 -10.71
N MET A 57 -22.58 12.83 -10.55
CA MET A 57 -22.44 14.26 -10.30
C MET A 57 -21.43 14.86 -11.26
N SER A 58 -21.53 16.16 -11.51
CA SER A 58 -20.58 16.89 -12.35
C SER A 58 -20.14 18.22 -11.72
N GLY A 59 -19.09 18.79 -12.28
CA GLY A 59 -18.50 20.06 -11.81
C GLY A 59 -17.92 19.97 -10.40
N ILE A 60 -17.82 21.12 -9.73
CA ILE A 60 -17.16 21.24 -8.42
C ILE A 60 -17.78 20.36 -7.33
N ARG A 61 -19.09 20.08 -7.42
CA ARG A 61 -19.78 19.24 -6.44
C ARG A 61 -19.28 17.79 -6.48
N ALA A 62 -19.01 17.27 -7.68
CA ALA A 62 -18.41 15.94 -7.85
C ALA A 62 -16.99 15.89 -7.28
N VAL A 63 -16.20 16.94 -7.51
CA VAL A 63 -14.82 17.06 -6.99
C VAL A 63 -14.82 17.05 -5.46
N VAL A 64 -15.68 17.84 -4.82
CA VAL A 64 -15.79 17.88 -3.35
C VAL A 64 -16.25 16.54 -2.79
N ALA A 65 -17.24 15.91 -3.41
CA ALA A 65 -17.71 14.58 -3.00
C ALA A 65 -16.60 13.53 -3.12
N ALA A 66 -15.87 13.50 -4.23
CA ALA A 66 -14.73 12.62 -4.46
C ALA A 66 -13.62 12.83 -3.44
N PHE A 67 -13.32 14.09 -3.10
CA PHE A 67 -12.31 14.43 -2.09
C PHE A 67 -12.68 13.91 -0.70
N VAL A 68 -13.93 14.13 -0.26
CA VAL A 68 -14.43 13.62 1.03
C VAL A 68 -14.42 12.09 1.07
N ILE A 69 -14.88 11.44 0.01
CA ILE A 69 -14.87 9.98 -0.10
C ILE A 69 -13.43 9.44 -0.07
N SER A 70 -12.49 10.11 -0.74
CA SER A 70 -11.07 9.73 -0.73
C SER A 70 -10.48 9.80 0.69
N ILE A 71 -10.76 10.88 1.44
CA ILE A 71 -10.31 11.02 2.83
C ILE A 71 -10.84 9.88 3.70
N VAL A 72 -12.14 9.57 3.60
CA VAL A 72 -12.75 8.48 4.36
C VAL A 72 -12.12 7.13 3.97
N ALA A 73 -11.91 6.89 2.67
CA ALA A 73 -11.29 5.66 2.18
C ALA A 73 -9.85 5.50 2.70
N HIS A 74 -9.03 6.56 2.64
CA HIS A 74 -7.66 6.53 3.17
C HIS A 74 -7.63 6.25 4.67
N PHE A 75 -8.51 6.89 5.44
CA PHE A 75 -8.61 6.65 6.87
C PHE A 75 -8.98 5.19 7.16
N LEU A 76 -9.99 4.65 6.46
CA LEU A 76 -10.43 3.26 6.65
C LEU A 76 -9.35 2.25 6.28
N VAL A 77 -8.64 2.45 5.17
CA VAL A 77 -7.53 1.56 4.78
C VAL A 77 -6.41 1.64 5.82
N GLY A 78 -6.08 2.84 6.31
CA GLY A 78 -5.09 3.03 7.37
C GLY A 78 -5.52 2.38 8.70
N ALA A 79 -6.79 2.45 9.04
CA ALA A 79 -7.36 1.80 10.23
C ALA A 79 -7.32 0.27 10.11
N VAL A 80 -7.70 -0.29 8.95
CA VAL A 80 -7.61 -1.73 8.68
C VAL A 80 -6.16 -2.22 8.74
N LYS A 81 -5.20 -1.44 8.22
CA LYS A 81 -3.76 -1.73 8.33
C LYS A 81 -3.30 -1.84 9.79
N SER A 82 -3.95 -1.14 10.71
CA SER A 82 -3.59 -1.17 12.13
C SER A 82 -3.84 -2.54 12.78
N LEU A 83 -4.79 -3.31 12.25
CA LEU A 83 -5.10 -4.67 12.73
C LEU A 83 -3.92 -5.63 12.53
N ILE A 84 -3.17 -5.44 11.43
CA ILE A 84 -2.01 -6.26 11.09
C ILE A 84 -0.76 -5.77 11.84
N THR A 85 -0.66 -4.46 12.07
CA THR A 85 0.54 -3.83 12.66
C THR A 85 0.46 -3.65 14.18
N LEU A 86 -0.64 -4.07 14.82
CA LEU A 86 -0.89 -3.92 16.27
C LEU A 86 -0.76 -2.46 16.77
N ARG A 87 -0.91 -1.48 15.87
CA ARG A 87 -0.89 -0.05 16.19
C ARG A 87 -2.30 0.48 16.44
N SER A 88 -2.39 1.64 17.09
CA SER A 88 -3.66 2.36 17.26
C SER A 88 -4.29 2.66 15.89
N TRP A 89 -5.55 2.23 15.72
CA TRP A 89 -6.33 2.39 14.49
C TRP A 89 -6.50 3.85 14.08
N TRP A 90 -6.71 4.72 15.07
CA TRP A 90 -6.85 6.16 14.85
C TRP A 90 -5.54 6.79 14.36
N ALA A 91 -4.42 6.42 14.96
CA ALA A 91 -3.11 6.95 14.57
C ALA A 91 -2.73 6.51 13.15
N SER A 92 -2.88 5.21 12.84
CA SER A 92 -2.57 4.66 11.51
C SER A 92 -3.51 5.21 10.42
N GLY A 93 -4.81 5.38 10.74
CA GLY A 93 -5.78 6.01 9.85
C GLY A 93 -5.45 7.47 9.55
N LEU A 94 -5.12 8.27 10.57
CA LEU A 94 -4.72 9.67 10.39
C LEU A 94 -3.42 9.82 9.62
N GLU A 95 -2.41 9.00 9.92
CA GLU A 95 -1.13 9.00 9.20
C GLU A 95 -1.34 8.79 7.70
N MET A 96 -2.14 7.78 7.32
CA MET A 96 -2.45 7.49 5.92
C MET A 96 -3.26 8.61 5.26
N THR A 97 -4.23 9.18 5.98
CA THR A 97 -5.04 10.30 5.48
C THR A 97 -4.19 11.54 5.23
N PHE A 98 -3.27 11.85 6.14
CA PHE A 98 -2.39 13.01 6.04
C PHE A 98 -1.47 12.91 4.81
N VAL A 99 -0.88 11.73 4.59
CA VAL A 99 -0.10 11.46 3.37
C VAL A 99 -0.95 11.64 2.11
N GLY A 100 -2.18 11.11 2.10
CA GLY A 100 -3.10 11.26 0.97
C GLY A 100 -3.49 12.72 0.68
N VAL A 101 -3.68 13.54 1.72
CA VAL A 101 -3.97 14.98 1.54
C VAL A 101 -2.76 15.72 0.96
N ILE A 102 -1.54 15.41 1.41
CA ILE A 102 -0.31 15.99 0.85
C ILE A 102 -0.17 15.60 -0.63
N GLU A 103 -0.36 14.32 -0.95
CA GLU A 103 -0.30 13.82 -2.32
C GLU A 103 -1.33 14.53 -3.22
N ALA A 104 -2.58 14.62 -2.77
CA ALA A 104 -3.63 15.34 -3.50
C ALA A 104 -3.28 16.82 -3.72
N ALA A 105 -2.72 17.51 -2.72
CA ALA A 105 -2.31 18.91 -2.83
C ALA A 105 -1.18 19.10 -3.85
N VAL A 106 -0.19 18.20 -3.85
CA VAL A 106 0.92 18.21 -4.81
C VAL A 106 0.40 17.92 -6.22
N THR A 107 -0.38 16.86 -6.41
CA THR A 107 -0.94 16.48 -7.71
C THR A 107 -1.85 17.56 -8.29
N TYR A 108 -2.68 18.18 -7.46
CA TYR A 108 -3.51 19.32 -7.87
C TYR A 108 -2.67 20.54 -8.24
N GLY A 109 -1.64 20.86 -7.45
CA GLY A 109 -0.71 21.95 -7.74
C GLY A 109 0.03 21.77 -9.07
N LEU A 110 0.47 20.54 -9.36
CA LEU A 110 1.07 20.19 -10.65
C LEU A 110 0.05 20.33 -11.80
N GLY A 111 -1.19 19.90 -11.58
CA GLY A 111 -2.27 20.08 -12.57
C GLY A 111 -2.52 21.56 -12.90
N LEU A 112 -2.52 22.43 -11.89
CA LEU A 112 -2.62 23.88 -12.10
C LEU A 112 -1.40 24.45 -12.82
N ALA A 113 -0.19 24.03 -12.46
CA ALA A 113 1.03 24.49 -13.09
C ALA A 113 1.08 24.13 -14.59
N PHE A 114 0.72 22.90 -14.95
CA PHE A 114 0.66 22.48 -16.35
C PHE A 114 -0.52 23.10 -17.09
N GLY A 115 -1.69 23.20 -16.45
CA GLY A 115 -2.87 23.84 -17.04
C GLY A 115 -2.72 25.34 -17.26
N ALA A 116 -1.84 26.01 -16.50
CA ALA A 116 -1.52 27.43 -16.71
C ALA A 116 -0.55 27.68 -17.88
N ILE A 117 0.16 26.63 -18.34
CA ILE A 117 1.13 26.70 -19.44
C ILE A 117 0.47 26.31 -20.79
N SER A 118 -0.61 25.52 -20.76
CA SER A 118 -1.43 25.12 -21.92
C SER A 118 -2.46 26.17 -22.32
#